data_AF-A0AAD5J871-F1
#
_entry.id   AF-A0AAD5J871-F1
#
_cell.length_a   1.000
_cell.length_b   1.000
_cell.length_c   1.000
_cell.angle_alpha   90.00
_cell.angle_beta   90.00
_cell.angle_gamma   90.00
#
_symmetry.space_group_name_H-M   'P 1'
#
loop_
_entity.id
_entity.type
_entity.pdbx_description
1 polymer ?
#
loop_
_entity_poly.entity_id
_entity_poly.type
_entity_poly.pdbx_seq_one_letter_code
_entity_poly.pdbx_strand_id
1 'polypeptide(L)'
;MLMENFMRSKEYWSMVVDGISAATECVQLTEAQKKVIDDAKLKDMKARHYLFQAIDRSILETILNKDTTKSIWNSLKQKYQGTTRVQRAQ
;
A
#
# COMPACT_ATOMS: atom_id res chain seq x y z
N MET A 1 4.41 -14.38 -3.46
CA MET A 1 3.00 -13.99 -3.28
C MET A 1 2.51 -13.35 -4.57
N LEU A 2 1.35 -13.75 -5.13
CA LEU A 2 0.82 -13.21 -6.39
C LEU A 2 0.69 -11.67 -6.33
N MET A 3 0.22 -11.16 -5.19
CA MET A 3 0.00 -9.73 -4.95
C MET A 3 1.30 -8.91 -4.83
N GLU A 4 2.38 -9.52 -4.33
CA GLU A 4 3.69 -8.86 -4.21
C GLU A 4 4.32 -8.67 -5.60
N ASN A 5 4.32 -9.74 -6.41
CA ASN A 5 4.79 -9.66 -7.79
C ASN A 5 3.96 -8.68 -8.62
N PHE A 6 2.65 -8.60 -8.36
CA PHE A 6 1.75 -7.65 -9.01
C PHE A 6 2.12 -6.18 -8.73
N MET A 7 2.42 -5.84 -7.47
CA MET A 7 2.86 -4.49 -7.12
C MET A 7 4.26 -4.16 -7.65
N ARG A 8 5.19 -5.13 -7.64
CA ARG A 8 6.53 -4.97 -8.23
C ARG A 8 6.47 -4.76 -9.74
N SER A 9 5.59 -5.47 -10.44
CA SER A 9 5.39 -5.31 -11.88
C SER A 9 4.85 -3.93 -12.28
N LYS A 10 4.28 -3.18 -11.33
CA LYS A 10 3.74 -1.83 -11.54
C LYS A 10 4.57 -0.73 -10.88
N GLU A 11 5.75 -1.07 -10.37
CA GLU A 11 6.67 -0.15 -9.69
C GLU A 11 6.09 0.54 -8.43
N TYR A 12 4.91 0.12 -7.97
CA TYR A 12 4.29 0.62 -6.73
C TYR A 12 4.91 0.01 -5.47
N TRP A 13 5.79 -0.98 -5.62
CA TRP A 13 6.42 -1.68 -4.50
C TRP A 13 7.22 -0.74 -3.58
N SER A 14 7.98 0.19 -4.16
CA SER A 14 8.72 1.18 -3.37
C SER A 14 7.78 2.03 -2.50
N MET A 15 6.59 2.35 -3.01
CA MET A 15 5.56 3.11 -2.27
C MET A 15 5.03 2.36 -1.04
N VAL A 16 4.95 1.04 -1.14
CA VAL A 16 4.46 0.16 -0.08
C VAL A 16 5.53 -0.04 0.99
N VAL A 17 6.81 -0.09 0.59
CA VAL A 17 7.95 -0.27 1.48
C VAL A 17 8.31 1.04 2.19
N ASP A 18 8.64 2.09 1.44
CA ASP A 18 8.97 3.41 1.99
C ASP A 18 7.76 4.02 2.70
N GLY A 19 6.57 3.88 2.12
CA GLY A 19 5.38 4.61 2.56
C GLY A 19 5.42 6.08 2.11
N ILE A 20 4.36 6.82 2.42
CA ILE A 20 4.43 8.27 2.37
C ILE A 20 5.15 8.70 3.63
N SER A 21 6.35 9.27 3.50
CA SER A 21 7.00 9.98 4.59
C SER A 21 6.06 11.12 5.01
N ALA A 22 5.27 10.86 6.05
CA ALA A 22 4.57 11.89 6.79
C ALA A 22 5.66 12.75 7.40
N ALA A 23 6.06 13.77 6.65
CA ALA A 23 6.97 14.77 7.14
C ALA A 23 6.40 15.26 8.46
N THR A 24 7.15 14.99 9.51
CA THR A 24 6.87 15.36 10.88
C THR A 24 6.36 16.80 10.88
N GLU A 25 5.10 16.98 11.29
CA GLU A 25 4.29 18.20 11.18
C GLU A 25 4.83 19.43 11.96
N CYS A 26 6.12 19.47 12.28
CA CYS A 26 6.73 20.50 13.12
C CYS A 26 7.89 21.27 12.47
N VAL A 27 8.31 20.93 11.26
CA VAL A 27 9.36 21.67 10.54
C VAL A 27 8.75 22.24 9.27
N GLN A 28 8.90 23.55 9.05
CA GLN A 28 8.46 24.23 7.83
C GLN A 28 9.01 23.47 6.62
N LEU A 29 8.15 22.68 5.98
CA LEU A 29 8.50 21.94 4.78
C LEU A 29 8.89 22.93 3.68
N THR A 30 10.14 22.85 3.23
CA THR A 30 10.63 23.62 2.10
C THR A 30 9.77 23.29 0.86
N GLU A 31 9.60 24.23 -0.07
CA GLU A 31 8.75 24.04 -1.26
C GLU A 31 9.11 22.76 -2.06
N ALA A 32 10.41 22.42 -2.10
CA ALA A 32 10.91 21.18 -2.66
C ALA A 32 10.40 19.92 -1.93
N GLN A 33 10.33 19.95 -0.59
CA GLN A 33 9.83 18.82 0.20
C GLN A 33 8.30 18.67 0.07
N LYS A 34 7.56 19.78 -0.04
CA LYS A 34 6.12 19.74 -0.34
C LYS A 34 5.84 19.06 -1.67
N LYS A 35 6.57 19.43 -2.73
CA LYS A 35 6.47 18.77 -4.04
C LYS A 35 6.72 17.26 -3.97
N VAL A 36 7.73 16.83 -3.21
CA VAL A 36 8.04 15.41 -3.02
C VAL A 36 6.89 14.68 -2.31
N ILE A 37 6.30 15.29 -1.27
CA ILE A 37 5.17 14.71 -0.54
C ILE A 37 3.91 14.65 -1.41
N ASP A 38 3.64 15.67 -2.22
CA ASP A 38 2.49 15.68 -3.11
C ASP A 38 2.64 14.66 -4.25
N ASP A 39 3.83 14.51 -4.84
CA ASP A 39 4.12 13.46 -5.82
C ASP A 39 3.99 12.06 -5.19
N ALA A 40 4.48 11.89 -3.96
CA ALA A 40 4.31 10.68 -3.17
C ALA A 40 2.82 10.39 -2.92
N LYS A 41 2.03 11.36 -2.45
CA LYS A 41 0.59 11.21 -2.24
C LYS A 41 -0.14 10.85 -3.54
N LEU A 42 0.22 11.47 -4.66
CA LEU A 42 -0.38 11.17 -5.96
C LEU A 42 -0.07 9.73 -6.39
N LYS A 43 1.17 9.26 -6.20
CA LYS A 43 1.56 7.86 -6.45
C LYS A 43 0.84 6.89 -5.52
N ASP A 44 0.71 7.21 -4.23
CA ASP A 44 -0.05 6.39 -3.29
C ASP A 44 -1.52 6.29 -3.71
N MET A 45 -2.14 7.41 -4.10
CA MET A 45 -3.53 7.42 -4.53
C MET A 45 -3.74 6.55 -5.78
N LYS A 46 -2.82 6.59 -6.75
CA LYS A 46 -2.86 5.72 -7.94
C LYS A 46 -2.70 4.24 -7.56
N ALA A 47 -1.75 3.92 -6.68
CA ALA A 47 -1.54 2.55 -6.19
C ALA A 47 -2.77 2.03 -5.42
N ARG A 48 -3.37 2.85 -4.56
CA ARG A 48 -4.63 2.54 -3.86
C ARG A 48 -5.77 2.28 -4.83
N HIS A 49 -5.98 3.17 -5.80
CA HIS A 49 -7.03 2.98 -6.81
C HIS A 49 -6.85 1.67 -7.56
N TYR A 50 -5.61 1.34 -7.95
CA TYR A 50 -5.30 0.11 -8.64
C TYR A 50 -5.52 -1.13 -7.77
N LEU A 51 -5.16 -1.07 -6.48
CA LEU A 51 -5.48 -2.13 -5.53
C LEU A 51 -6.98 -2.33 -5.35
N PHE A 52 -7.75 -1.25 -5.31
CA PHE A 52 -9.20 -1.35 -5.22
C PHE A 52 -9.82 -2.00 -6.46
N GLN A 53 -9.20 -1.88 -7.63
CA GLN A 53 -9.62 -2.58 -8.84
C GLN A 53 -9.17 -4.04 -8.87
N ALA A 54 -7.97 -4.33 -8.35
CA ALA A 54 -7.38 -5.68 -8.42
C ALA A 54 -7.86 -6.61 -7.29
N ILE A 55 -8.44 -6.08 -6.22
CA ILE A 55 -8.89 -6.83 -5.04
C ILE A 55 -10.40 -6.83 -4.98
N ASP A 56 -10.98 -7.98 -4.60
CA ASP A 56 -12.41 -8.12 -4.39
C ASP A 56 -12.94 -7.17 -3.29
N ARG A 57 -14.15 -6.64 -3.50
CA ARG A 57 -14.79 -5.71 -2.58
C ARG A 57 -14.99 -6.31 -1.18
N SER A 58 -15.28 -7.61 -1.09
CA SER A 58 -15.41 -8.32 0.20
C SER A 58 -14.12 -8.26 1.01
N ILE A 59 -12.96 -8.39 0.36
CA ILE A 59 -11.66 -8.29 1.03
C ILE A 59 -11.42 -6.84 1.48
N LEU A 60 -11.79 -5.86 0.66
CA LEU A 60 -11.67 -4.45 1.02
C LEU A 60 -12.53 -4.07 2.22
N GLU A 61 -13.75 -4.59 2.33
CA GLU A 61 -14.62 -4.34 3.48
C GLU A 61 -13.99 -4.84 4.79
N THR A 62 -13.20 -5.92 4.75
CA THR A 62 -12.48 -6.40 5.94
C THR A 62 -11.27 -5.56 6.37
N ILE A 63 -10.79 -4.64 5.51
CA ILE A 63 -9.64 -3.80 5.83
C ILE A 63 -10.11 -2.57 6.61
N LEU A 64 -9.72 -2.48 7.89
CA LEU A 64 -10.08 -1.36 8.77
C LEU A 64 -9.40 -0.04 8.36
N ASN A 65 -8.09 -0.09 8.06
CA ASN A 65 -7.31 1.09 7.73
C ASN A 65 -6.93 1.09 6.23
N LYS A 66 -7.56 2.00 5.48
CA LYS A 66 -7.34 2.18 4.04
C LYS A 66 -6.62 3.48 3.71
N ASP A 67 -5.98 4.13 4.69
CA ASP A 67 -5.46 5.50 4.55
C ASP A 67 -4.25 5.60 3.61
N THR A 68 -3.42 4.55 3.57
CA THR A 68 -2.26 4.47 2.66
C THR A 68 -2.20 3.11 1.97
N THR A 69 -1.54 3.05 0.81
CA THR A 69 -1.24 1.76 0.13
C THR A 69 -0.51 0.81 1.08
N LYS A 70 0.36 1.34 1.93
CA LYS A 70 1.09 0.59 2.96
C LYS A 70 0.17 -0.01 4.02
N SER A 71 -0.80 0.74 4.53
CA SER A 71 -1.80 0.23 5.49
C SER A 71 -2.67 -0.89 4.90
N ILE A 72 -3.11 -0.71 3.64
CA ILE A 72 -3.87 -1.71 2.91
C ILE A 72 -3.02 -2.97 2.72
N TRP A 73 -1.78 -2.82 2.24
CA TRP A 73 -0.85 -3.93 2.07
C TRP A 73 -0.57 -4.68 3.36
N ASN A 74 -0.31 -3.98 4.46
CA ASN A 74 -0.08 -4.60 5.76
C ASN A 74 -1.31 -5.37 6.24
N SER A 75 -2.51 -4.81 6.05
CA SER A 75 -3.77 -5.50 6.38
C SER A 75 -3.99 -6.76 5.54
N LEU A 76 -3.71 -6.69 4.23
CA LEU A 76 -3.74 -7.86 3.35
C LEU A 76 -2.71 -8.89 3.78
N LYS A 77 -1.48 -8.46 4.05
CA LYS A 77 -0.41 -9.33 4.53
C LYS A 77 -0.85 -9.99 5.83
N GLN A 78 -1.33 -9.28 6.84
CA GLN A 78 -1.82 -9.87 8.09
C GLN A 78 -2.94 -10.90 7.86
N LYS A 79 -3.92 -10.57 7.01
CA LYS A 79 -5.04 -11.47 6.68
C LYS A 79 -4.58 -12.75 5.98
N TYR A 80 -3.63 -12.65 5.05
CA TYR A 80 -3.19 -13.77 4.21
C TYR A 80 -1.89 -14.46 4.67
N GLN A 81 -1.12 -13.84 5.56
CA GLN A 81 0.09 -14.38 6.19
C GLN A 81 -0.28 -15.27 7.39
N GLY A 82 -1.44 -15.04 8.03
CA GLY A 82 -2.02 -15.90 9.06
C GLY A 82 -2.83 -17.10 8.54
N THR A 83 -3.16 -17.13 7.24
CA THR A 83 -3.71 -18.34 6.62
C THR A 83 -2.60 -19.35 6.37
N THR A 84 -2.21 -20.08 7.43
CA THR A 84 -1.44 -21.34 7.40
C THR A 84 -2.24 -22.48 6.74
N ARG A 85 -2.98 -22.18 5.65
CA ARG A 85 -3.70 -23.15 4.82
C ARG A 85 -3.28 -23.12 3.36
N VAL A 86 -2.15 -22.46 3.05
CA VAL A 86 -1.43 -22.63 1.78
C VAL A 86 -0.05 -23.26 2.06
N GLN A 87 -0.02 -24.24 2.95
CA GLN A 87 0.99 -25.29 2.98
C GLN A 87 0.23 -26.62 2.84
N ARG A 88 0.56 -27.37 1.79
CA ARG A 88 -0.03 -28.65 1.35
C ARG A 88 -1.31 -28.54 0.50
N ALA A 89 -1.08 -28.29 -0.79
CA ALA A 89 -1.46 -29.27 -1.79
C ALA A 89 -0.16 -29.68 -2.50
N GLN A 90 0.43 -30.79 -2.00
CA GLN A 90 1.31 -31.65 -2.80
C GLN A 90 0.42 -32.67 -3.49
#